data_AF-A0A2K9NT32-F1
#
_entry.id   AF-A0A2K9NT32-F1
#
_cell.length_a   1.000
_cell.length_b   1.000
_cell.length_c   1.000
_cell.angle_alpha   90.00
_cell.angle_beta   90.00
_cell.angle_gamma   90.00
#
_symmetry.space_group_name_H-M   'P 1'
#
loop_
_entity.id
_entity.type
_entity.pdbx_description
1 polymer ?
#
loop_
_entity_poly.entity_id
_entity_poly.type
_entity_poly.pdbx_seq_one_letter_code
_entity_poly.pdbx_strand_id
1 'polypeptide(L)' 'MCLICVEFNKKRMTREEVKKALPEMVMFAKTEEDRNHYKKLQSLGDSSDENALSDFIDDHVSKYGKKIS' A
#
# COMPACT_ATOMS: atom_id res chain seq x y z
N MET A 1 1.72 9.60 -0.57
CA MET A 1 2.14 8.50 0.33
C MET A 1 0.97 8.14 1.23
N CYS A 2 0.42 6.93 1.16
CA CYS A 2 -0.72 6.53 1.99
C CYS A 2 -0.27 5.92 3.33
N LEU A 3 -1.16 5.90 4.33
CA LEU A 3 -0.87 5.36 5.66
C LEU A 3 -0.47 3.88 5.62
N ILE A 4 -1.11 3.08 4.76
CA ILE A 4 -0.79 1.65 4.58
C ILE A 4 0.66 1.46 4.14
N CYS A 5 1.13 2.22 3.13
CA CYS A 5 2.52 2.12 2.68
C CYS A 5 3.51 2.42 3.80
N VAL A 6 3.21 3.42 4.65
CA VAL A 6 4.08 3.81 5.76
C VAL A 6 4.11 2.73 6.85
N GLU A 7 2.94 2.25 7.27
CA GLU A 7 2.85 1.27 8.36
C GLU A 7 3.39 -0.10 7.94
N PHE A 8 3.16 -0.52 6.69
CA PHE A 8 3.74 -1.74 6.15
C PHE A 8 5.27 -1.66 6.04
N ASN A 9 5.81 -0.57 5.47
CA ASN A 9 7.26 -0.37 5.36
C ASN A 9 7.95 -0.30 6.73
N LYS A 10 7.29 0.29 7.74
CA LYS A 10 7.75 0.28 9.14
C LYS A 10 7.59 -1.07 9.85
N LYS A 11 7.10 -2.11 9.15
CA LYS A 11 6.82 -3.44 9.68
C LYS A 11 5.83 -3.42 10.86
N ARG A 12 4.94 -2.42 10.89
CA ARG A 12 3.86 -2.28 11.88
C ARG A 12 2.56 -2.89 11.41
N MET A 13 2.49 -3.27 10.13
CA MET A 13 1.35 -3.93 9.52
C MET A 13 1.87 -5.08 8.64
N THR A 14 1.27 -6.25 8.78
CA THR A 14 1.56 -7.44 7.98
C THR A 14 0.81 -7.42 6.65
N ARG A 15 1.19 -8.30 5.72
CA ARG A 15 0.50 -8.44 4.43
C ARG A 15 -0.97 -8.81 4.60
N GLU A 16 -1.28 -9.66 5.57
CA GLU A 16 -2.67 -10.06 5.84
C GLU A 16 -3.50 -8.90 6.39
N GLU A 17 -2.93 -8.08 7.27
CA GLU A 17 -3.59 -6.89 7.79
C GLU A 17 -3.83 -5.84 6.70
N VAL A 18 -2.85 -5.64 5.81
CA VAL A 18 -3.01 -4.79 4.62
C VAL A 18 -4.15 -5.30 3.75
N LYS A 19 -4.19 -6.59 3.43
CA LYS A 19 -5.28 -7.20 2.64
C LYS A 19 -6.65 -6.96 3.26
N LYS A 20 -6.78 -7.07 4.58
CA LYS A 20 -8.03 -6.83 5.29
C LYS A 20 -8.45 -5.36 5.28
N ALA A 21 -7.49 -4.43 5.37
CA ALA A 21 -7.77 -2.99 5.40
C ALA A 21 -8.09 -2.40 4.01
N LEU A 22 -7.52 -2.96 2.93
CA LEU A 22 -7.62 -2.38 1.58
C LEU A 22 -9.05 -2.23 1.03
N PRO A 23 -9.98 -3.19 1.20
CA PRO A 23 -11.38 -3.03 0.77
C PRO A 23 -12.04 -1.78 1.37
N GLU A 24 -11.83 -1.53 2.66
CA GLU A 24 -12.35 -0.34 3.34
C GLU A 24 -11.69 0.93 2.79
N MET A 25 -10.36 0.92 2.61
CA MET A 25 -9.64 2.07 2.05
C MET A 25 -10.12 2.44 0.63
N VAL A 26 -10.40 1.45 -0.22
CA VAL A 26 -10.97 1.68 -1.57
C VAL A 26 -12.35 2.33 -1.49
N MET A 27 -13.19 1.89 -0.55
CA MET A 27 -14.54 2.41 -0.35
C MET A 27 -14.51 3.87 0.14
N PHE A 28 -13.61 4.19 1.07
CA PHE A 28 -13.47 5.54 1.65
C PHE A 28 -12.49 6.46 0.90
N ALA A 29 -11.95 6.02 -0.23
CA ALA A 29 -11.03 6.82 -1.04
C ALA A 29 -11.69 8.11 -1.53
N LYS A 30 -11.09 9.25 -1.17
CA LYS A 30 -11.61 10.60 -1.49
C LYS A 30 -11.29 11.03 -2.92
N THR A 31 -10.20 10.50 -3.48
CA THR A 31 -9.74 10.83 -4.83
C THR A 31 -9.65 9.58 -5.69
N GLU A 32 -9.74 9.75 -7.00
CA GLU A 32 -9.53 8.65 -7.95
C GLU A 32 -8.10 8.12 -7.88
N GLU A 33 -7.11 8.99 -7.66
CA GLU A 33 -5.72 8.60 -7.47
C GLU A 33 -5.54 7.68 -6.26
N ASP A 34 -6.09 8.04 -5.10
CA ASP A 34 -6.06 7.20 -3.89
C ASP A 34 -6.75 5.86 -4.13
N ARG A 35 -7.93 5.90 -4.77
CA ARG A 35 -8.70 4.68 -5.08
C ARG A 35 -7.91 3.75 -5.98
N ASN A 36 -7.27 4.28 -7.02
CA ASN A 36 -6.45 3.51 -7.95
C ASN A 36 -5.22 2.94 -7.25
N HIS A 37 -4.59 3.71 -6.36
CA HIS A 37 -3.47 3.24 -5.53
C HIS A 37 -3.89 2.07 -4.62
N TYR A 38 -5.00 2.18 -3.89
CA TYR A 38 -5.49 1.10 -3.02
C TYR A 38 -5.91 -0.15 -3.82
N LYS A 39 -6.54 0.02 -4.99
CA LYS A 39 -6.83 -1.11 -5.89
C LYS A 39 -5.56 -1.79 -6.39
N LYS A 40 -4.50 -1.03 -6.67
CA LYS A 40 -3.20 -1.59 -7.06
C LYS A 40 -2.60 -2.41 -5.92
N LEU A 41 -2.61 -1.88 -4.69
CA LEU A 41 -2.16 -2.61 -3.50
C LEU A 41 -2.97 -3.89 -3.27
N GLN A 42 -4.28 -3.86 -3.49
CA GLN A 42 -5.15 -5.05 -3.36
C GLN A 42 -4.75 -6.14 -4.36
N SER A 43 -4.62 -5.76 -5.63
CA SER A 43 -4.19 -6.68 -6.69
C SER A 43 -2.80 -7.27 -6.44
N LEU A 44 -1.86 -6.50 -5.88
CA LEU A 44 -0.53 -6.99 -5.51
C LEU A 44 -0.57 -7.88 -4.27
N GLY A 45 -1.44 -7.56 -3.31
CA GLY A 45 -1.73 -8.42 -2.17
C GLY A 45 -2.15 -9.82 -2.63
N ASP A 46 -3.06 -9.90 -3.59
CA ASP A 46 -3.62 -11.16 -4.09
C ASP A 46 -2.74 -11.87 -5.13
N SER A 47 -1.60 -11.30 -5.50
CA SER A 47 -0.62 -11.92 -6.40
C SER A 47 0.01 -13.17 -5.79
N SER A 48 0.30 -14.16 -6.65
CA SER A 48 1.12 -15.33 -6.30
C SER A 48 2.58 -14.98 -5.99
N ASP A 49 3.03 -13.81 -6.42
CA ASP A 49 4.33 -13.27 -6.03
C ASP A 49 4.25 -12.69 -4.62
N GLU A 50 4.94 -13.34 -3.69
CA GLU A 50 4.94 -13.00 -2.27
C GLU A 50 5.58 -11.63 -1.98
N ASN A 51 6.48 -11.19 -2.87
CA ASN A 51 7.26 -9.96 -2.69
C ASN A 51 6.69 -8.77 -3.46
N ALA A 52 5.80 -8.98 -4.43
CA ALA A 52 5.26 -7.92 -5.28
C ALA A 52 4.63 -6.75 -4.49
N LEU A 53 3.99 -7.05 -3.35
CA LEU A 53 3.44 -6.03 -2.47
C LEU A 53 4.54 -5.22 -1.75
N SER A 54 5.54 -5.90 -1.18
CA SER A 54 6.63 -5.23 -0.47
C SER A 54 7.48 -4.40 -1.41
N ASP A 55 7.81 -4.92 -2.58
CA ASP A 55 8.65 -4.24 -3.57
C ASP A 55 7.97 -2.96 -4.07
N PHE A 56 6.67 -3.03 -4.34
CA PHE A 56 5.89 -1.85 -4.72
C PHE A 56 5.85 -0.81 -3.60
N ILE A 57 5.60 -1.23 -2.37
CA ILE A 57 5.54 -0.31 -1.22
C ILE A 57 6.91 0.33 -0.99
N ASP A 58 8.00 -0.43 -1.10
CA ASP A 58 9.36 0.08 -0.89
C ASP A 58 9.79 1.06 -1.99
N ASP A 59 9.49 0.79 -3.26
CA ASP A 59 9.72 1.74 -4.35
C ASP A 59 8.89 3.02 -4.14
N HIS A 60 7.61 2.86 -3.82
CA HIS A 60 6.71 3.98 -3.58
C HIS A 60 7.16 4.82 -2.37
N VAL A 61 7.64 4.17 -1.31
CA VAL A 61 8.21 4.83 -0.13
C VAL A 61 9.50 5.55 -0.47
N SER A 62 10.41 4.93 -1.23
CA SER A 62 11.67 5.54 -1.66
C SER A 62 11.43 6.79 -2.52
N LYS A 63 10.48 6.70 -3.47
CA LYS A 63 10.17 7.77 -4.43
C LYS A 63 9.50 8.98 -3.78
N TYR A 64 8.60 8.77 -2.83
CA TYR A 64 7.80 9.85 -2.24
C TYR A 64 8.18 10.18 -0.78
N GLY A 65 8.94 9.31 -0.11
CA GLY A 65 9.37 9.47 1.28
C GLY A 65 10.64 10.30 1.46
N LYS A 66 11.49 10.42 0.44
CA LYS A 66 12.69 11.31 0.46
C LYS A 66 12.37 12.80 0.60
N LYS A 67 11.10 13.23 0.53
CA LYS A 67 10.69 14.62 0.75
C LYS A 67 10.49 14.99 2.23
N ILE A 68 10.70 14.07 3.17
CA ILE A 68 10.49 14.29 4.61
C ILE A 68 11.82 14.16 5.40
N SER A 69 12.89 14.74 4.87
CA SER A 69 14.18 14.88 5.55
C SER A 69 14.65 16.33 5.46
#